data_AF-A0A645HLC4-F1
#
_entry.id   AF-A0A645HLC4-F1
#
_cell.length_a   1.000
_cell.length_b   1.000
_cell.length_c   1.000
_cell.angle_alpha   90.00
_cell.angle_beta   90.00
_cell.angle_gamma   90.00
#
_symmetry.space_group_name_H-M   'P 1'
#
loop_
_entity.id
_entity.type
_entity.pdbx_description
1 polymer ?
#
loop_
_entity_poly.entity_id
_entity_poly.type
_entity_poly.pdbx_seq_one_letter_code
_entity_poly.pdbx_strand_id
1 'polypeptide(L)'
;MNEDYTPSVLDETLDSYIESKNILIIGGEKEWRRKFRSKYPMIRTLNGFNENFDISILNNYDYIFFYTKFISHATFYRAMNFIRINQCKFGYIGKTNIELVEQEIIEELRKQVDK
;
A
#
# COMPACT_ATOMS: atom_id res chain seq x y z
N MET A 1 38.95 -1.56 -17.84
CA MET A 1 37.91 -0.61 -18.29
C MET A 1 36.65 -1.44 -18.35
N ASN A 2 35.88 -1.42 -17.26
CA ASN A 2 34.68 -2.24 -17.17
C ASN A 2 33.56 -1.52 -17.90
N GLU A 3 32.87 -2.28 -18.72
CA GLU A 3 31.81 -1.89 -19.63
C GLU A 3 30.81 -0.94 -18.97
N ASP A 4 30.42 0.06 -19.75
CA ASP A 4 29.46 1.11 -19.42
C ASP A 4 28.18 0.52 -18.82
N TYR A 5 28.06 0.59 -17.49
CA TYR A 5 26.77 0.45 -16.82
C TYR A 5 25.91 1.64 -17.23
N THR A 6 25.16 1.47 -18.31
CA THR A 6 24.01 2.31 -18.62
C THR A 6 22.82 1.65 -17.93
N PRO A 7 22.22 2.27 -16.88
CA PRO A 7 20.98 1.76 -16.32
C PRO A 7 19.92 1.89 -17.40
N SER A 8 19.63 0.80 -18.09
CA SER A 8 18.54 0.69 -19.04
C SER A 8 17.28 0.28 -18.27
N VAL A 9 16.21 1.05 -18.47
CA VAL A 9 14.96 1.07 -17.69
C VAL A 9 15.10 1.83 -16.38
N LEU A 10 14.33 2.90 -16.24
CA LEU A 10 14.14 3.67 -15.01
C LEU A 10 14.13 2.72 -13.80
N ASP A 11 15.05 2.90 -12.85
CA ASP A 11 14.94 2.34 -11.51
C ASP A 11 13.71 2.97 -10.84
N GLU A 12 12.52 2.50 -11.23
CA GLU A 12 11.26 2.99 -10.69
C GLU A 12 11.15 2.49 -9.25
N THR A 13 11.70 3.27 -8.33
CA THR A 13 11.58 3.03 -6.89
C THR A 13 10.16 3.31 -6.44
N LEU A 14 9.75 2.70 -5.33
CA LEU A 14 8.45 3.00 -4.75
C LEU A 14 8.29 4.50 -4.47
N ASP A 15 9.36 5.19 -4.08
CA ASP A 15 9.35 6.64 -3.83
C ASP A 15 8.76 7.44 -4.99
N SER A 16 9.15 7.12 -6.23
CA SER A 16 8.63 7.77 -7.44
C SER A 16 7.11 7.62 -7.62
N TYR A 17 6.56 6.48 -7.18
CA TYR A 17 5.13 6.18 -7.28
C TYR A 17 4.29 6.85 -6.19
N ILE A 18 4.89 7.13 -5.04
CA ILE A 18 4.18 7.58 -3.83
C ILE A 18 4.32 9.07 -3.55
N GLU A 19 5.25 9.78 -4.20
CA GLU A 19 5.55 11.19 -3.95
C GLU A 19 4.31 12.11 -4.09
N SER A 20 3.39 11.78 -4.99
CA SER A 20 2.16 12.56 -5.24
C SER A 20 0.87 11.84 -4.83
N LYS A 21 0.96 10.73 -4.10
CA LYS A 21 -0.20 9.89 -3.75
C LYS A 21 -0.32 9.69 -2.24
N ASN A 22 -1.52 9.95 -1.72
CA ASN A 22 -1.90 9.56 -0.38
C ASN A 22 -2.22 8.07 -0.36
N ILE A 23 -1.31 7.27 0.20
CA ILE A 23 -1.46 5.82 0.28
C ILE A 23 -1.72 5.39 1.72
N LEU A 24 -2.70 4.48 1.86
CA LEU A 24 -3.02 3.82 3.12
C LEU A 24 -2.84 2.32 3.00
N ILE A 25 -2.18 1.70 3.99
CA ILE A 25 -2.15 0.25 4.17
C ILE A 25 -2.97 -0.13 5.41
N ILE A 26 -3.97 -0.99 5.26
CA ILE A 26 -4.78 -1.51 6.37
C ILE A 26 -4.28 -2.92 6.71
N GLY A 27 -3.85 -3.14 7.95
CA GLY A 27 -3.32 -4.41 8.43
C GLY A 27 -1.81 -4.38 8.69
N GLY A 28 -1.20 -5.56 8.70
CA GLY A 28 0.22 -5.76 9.01
C GLY A 28 0.51 -5.70 10.51
N GLU A 29 1.47 -6.46 11.02
CA GLU A 29 1.80 -6.45 12.46
C GLU A 29 2.33 -5.10 12.96
N LYS A 30 2.25 -4.82 14.26
CA LYS A 30 2.72 -3.54 14.84
C LYS A 30 4.17 -3.24 14.48
N GLU A 31 5.06 -4.22 14.63
CA GLU A 31 6.48 -4.07 14.28
C GLU A 31 6.71 -3.94 12.78
N TRP A 32 5.94 -4.68 11.97
CA TRP A 32 5.99 -4.54 10.51
C TRP A 32 5.61 -3.12 10.08
N ARG A 33 4.47 -2.60 10.56
CA ARG A 33 4.03 -1.22 10.28
C ARG A 33 5.05 -0.19 10.73
N ARG A 34 5.69 -0.41 11.89
CA ARG A 34 6.76 0.48 12.40
C ARG A 34 7.96 0.50 11.46
N LYS A 35 8.47 -0.67 11.06
CA LYS A 35 9.59 -0.80 10.12
C LYS A 35 9.25 -0.20 8.75
N PHE A 36 8.06 -0.50 8.23
CA PHE A 36 7.61 0.00 6.93
C PHE A 36 7.50 1.52 6.91
N ARG A 37 6.87 2.14 7.93
CA ARG A 37 6.81 3.61 8.04
C ARG A 37 8.17 4.27 8.28
N SER A 38 9.14 3.55 8.83
CA SER A 38 10.50 4.07 8.96
C SER A 38 11.19 4.19 7.60
N LYS A 39 10.87 3.32 6.64
CA LYS A 39 11.36 3.38 5.26
C LYS A 39 10.52 4.35 4.41
N TYR A 40 9.19 4.30 4.56
CA TYR A 40 8.22 5.06 3.78
C TYR A 40 7.31 5.90 4.70
N PRO A 41 7.79 7.05 5.21
CA PRO A 41 7.05 7.86 6.17
C PRO A 41 5.78 8.51 5.59
N MET A 42 5.70 8.66 4.26
CA MET A 42 4.53 9.20 3.57
C MET A 42 3.37 8.21 3.51
N ILE A 43 3.66 6.89 3.56
CA ILE A 43 2.62 5.86 3.52
C ILE A 43 2.03 5.68 4.91
N ARG A 44 0.72 5.92 5.02
CA ARG A 44 0.00 5.71 6.27
C ARG A 44 -0.34 4.24 6.43
N THR A 45 -0.35 3.78 7.69
CA THR A 45 -0.74 2.41 8.02
C THR A 45 -1.74 2.41 9.16
N LEU A 46 -2.76 1.56 9.06
CA LEU A 46 -3.78 1.36 10.08
C LEU A 46 -3.74 -0.06 10.62
N ASN A 47 -4.12 -0.20 11.89
CA ASN A 47 -4.25 -1.52 12.49
C ASN A 47 -5.43 -2.27 11.88
N GLY A 48 -5.18 -3.45 11.32
CA GLY A 48 -6.22 -4.30 10.71
C GLY A 48 -7.20 -4.95 11.70
N PHE A 49 -7.04 -4.70 13.00
CA PHE A 49 -7.89 -5.22 14.07
C PHE A 49 -8.64 -4.12 14.82
N ASN A 50 -8.61 -2.88 14.34
CA ASN A 50 -9.40 -1.79 14.91
C ASN A 50 -10.73 -1.67 14.17
N GLU A 51 -11.75 -2.39 14.60
CA GLU A 51 -13.07 -2.37 13.95
C GLU A 51 -13.81 -1.05 14.10
N ASN A 52 -13.36 -0.17 15.00
CA ASN A 52 -14.00 1.12 15.31
C ASN A 52 -13.29 2.32 14.66
N PHE A 53 -12.38 2.09 13.71
CA PHE A 53 -11.76 3.22 13.00
C PHE A 53 -12.82 4.05 12.26
N ASP A 54 -12.57 5.34 12.12
CA ASP A 54 -13.42 6.21 11.31
C ASP A 54 -13.27 5.80 9.84
N ILE A 55 -14.32 5.23 9.27
CA ILE A 55 -14.32 4.70 7.90
C ILE A 55 -14.24 5.82 6.86
N SER A 56 -14.67 7.04 7.21
CA SER A 56 -14.71 8.18 6.28
C SER A 56 -13.31 8.62 5.85
N ILE A 57 -12.28 8.33 6.65
CA ILE A 57 -10.89 8.67 6.33
C ILE A 57 -10.41 8.02 5.03
N LEU A 58 -11.04 6.92 4.60
CA LEU A 58 -10.68 6.22 3.36
C LEU A 58 -10.85 7.10 2.12
N ASN A 59 -11.76 8.09 2.14
CA ASN A 59 -11.93 9.05 1.05
C ASN A 59 -10.74 10.01 0.87
N ASN A 60 -9.86 10.12 1.86
CA ASN A 60 -8.70 11.01 1.79
C ASN A 60 -7.47 10.35 1.16
N TYR A 61 -7.59 9.11 0.68
CA TYR A 61 -6.48 8.34 0.11
C TYR A 61 -6.73 8.02 -1.36
N ASP A 62 -5.70 8.24 -2.17
CA ASP A 62 -5.69 7.91 -3.59
C ASP A 62 -5.62 6.41 -3.84
N TYR A 63 -5.03 5.66 -2.89
CA TYR A 63 -4.93 4.22 -2.96
C TYR A 63 -4.93 3.55 -1.58
N ILE A 64 -5.69 2.45 -1.47
CA ILE A 64 -5.81 1.69 -0.23
C ILE A 64 -5.33 0.25 -0.45
N PHE A 65 -4.33 -0.18 0.32
CA PHE A 65 -3.83 -1.55 0.30
C PHE A 65 -4.34 -2.35 1.48
N PHE A 66 -4.76 -3.58 1.22
CA PHE A 66 -5.08 -4.56 2.25
C PHE A 66 -3.92 -5.50 2.48
N TYR A 67 -3.34 -5.44 3.68
CA TYR A 67 -2.35 -6.40 4.14
C TYR A 67 -3.07 -7.67 4.61
N THR A 68 -3.28 -8.60 3.69
CA THR A 68 -4.20 -9.73 3.83
C THR A 68 -3.84 -10.71 4.96
N LYS A 69 -2.56 -10.86 5.29
CA LYS A 69 -2.10 -11.79 6.34
C LYS A 69 -2.39 -11.32 7.76
N PHE A 70 -2.71 -10.04 7.96
CA PHE A 70 -2.82 -9.47 9.30
C PHE A 70 -3.91 -8.38 9.36
N ILE A 71 -5.14 -8.80 9.06
CA ILE A 71 -6.36 -8.00 9.12
C ILE A 71 -7.52 -8.89 9.56
N SER A 72 -8.44 -8.36 10.38
CA SER A 72 -9.66 -9.09 10.74
C SER A 72 -10.65 -9.09 9.58
N HIS A 73 -11.43 -10.16 9.44
CA HIS A 73 -12.49 -10.22 8.42
C HIS A 73 -13.48 -9.06 8.57
N ALA A 74 -13.88 -8.71 9.79
CA ALA A 74 -14.77 -7.58 10.05
C ALA A 74 -14.19 -6.26 9.54
N THR A 75 -12.92 -5.96 9.84
CA THR A 75 -12.24 -4.74 9.37
C THR A 75 -12.14 -4.72 7.85
N PHE A 76 -11.77 -5.86 7.24
CA PHE A 76 -11.68 -6.01 5.79
C PHE A 76 -13.03 -5.75 5.11
N TYR A 77 -14.10 -6.43 5.54
CA TYR A 77 -15.42 -6.28 4.93
C TYR A 77 -15.99 -4.87 5.11
N ARG A 78 -15.79 -4.25 6.28
CA ARG A 78 -16.22 -2.87 6.53
C ARG A 78 -15.51 -1.89 5.60
N ALA A 79 -14.20 -1.99 5.47
CA ALA A 79 -13.40 -1.18 4.54
C ALA A 79 -13.79 -1.43 3.08
N MET A 80 -13.91 -2.69 2.67
CA MET A 80 -14.22 -3.07 1.29
C MET A 80 -15.61 -2.62 0.86
N ASN A 81 -16.61 -2.69 1.75
CA ASN A 81 -17.95 -2.19 1.44
C ASN A 81 -17.92 -0.68 1.16
N PHE A 82 -17.24 0.08 2.01
CA PHE A 82 -17.05 1.52 1.80
C PHE A 82 -16.32 1.83 0.49
N ILE A 83 -15.21 1.13 0.22
CA ILE A 83 -14.40 1.29 -1.00
C ILE A 83 -15.23 1.04 -2.26
N ARG A 84 -16.07 0.00 -2.25
CA ARG A 84 -16.94 -0.32 -3.40
C ARG A 84 -18.01 0.75 -3.64
N ILE A 85 -18.64 1.25 -2.58
CA ILE A 85 -19.68 2.29 -2.67
C ILE A 85 -19.08 3.61 -3.18
N ASN A 86 -17.90 3.99 -2.67
CA ASN A 86 -17.25 5.27 -2.99
C ASN A 86 -16.26 5.17 -4.17
N GLN A 87 -16.17 3.99 -4.81
CA GLN A 87 -15.28 3.72 -5.94
C GLN A 87 -13.80 4.07 -5.68
N CYS A 88 -13.33 3.89 -4.43
CA CYS A 88 -11.93 4.13 -4.09
C CYS A 88 -11.02 3.09 -4.77
N LYS A 89 -9.79 3.49 -5.13
CA LYS A 89 -8.80 2.55 -5.68
C LYS A 89 -8.19 1.71 -4.56
N PHE A 90 -8.00 0.42 -4.81
CA PHE A 90 -7.45 -0.49 -3.82
C PHE A 90 -6.64 -1.63 -4.44
N GLY A 91 -5.79 -2.25 -3.61
CA GLY A 91 -4.98 -3.41 -3.97
C GLY A 91 -4.67 -4.30 -2.75
N TYR A 92 -3.91 -5.37 -2.98
CA TYR A 92 -3.60 -6.36 -1.95
C TYR A 92 -2.10 -6.53 -1.74
N ILE A 93 -1.70 -6.74 -0.50
CA ILE A 93 -0.34 -7.10 -0.09
C ILE A 93 -0.41 -8.47 0.58
N GLY A 94 0.36 -9.43 0.05
CA GLY A 94 0.44 -10.81 0.54
C GLY A 94 1.81 -11.16 1.12
N LYS A 95 2.86 -10.39 0.81
CA LYS A 95 4.23 -10.65 1.27
C LYS A 95 4.50 -9.97 2.61
N THR A 96 5.54 -10.45 3.30
CA THR A 96 5.98 -9.96 4.62
C THR A 96 7.32 -9.26 4.57
N ASN A 97 8.21 -9.70 3.68
CA ASN A 97 9.47 -8.99 3.42
C ASN A 97 9.16 -7.61 2.80
N ILE A 98 9.77 -6.55 3.35
CA ILE A 98 9.54 -5.16 2.95
C ILE A 98 9.85 -4.93 1.46
N GLU A 99 10.90 -5.54 0.92
CA GLU A 99 11.29 -5.43 -0.50
C GLU A 99 10.26 -6.11 -1.41
N LEU A 100 9.74 -7.27 -1.00
CA LEU A 100 8.68 -7.94 -1.77
C LEU A 100 7.35 -7.17 -1.68
N VAL A 101 7.05 -6.55 -0.55
CA VAL A 101 5.86 -5.68 -0.41
C VAL A 101 5.99 -4.44 -1.30
N GLU A 102 7.19 -3.89 -1.40
CA GLU A 102 7.49 -2.77 -2.29
C GLU A 102 7.17 -3.11 -3.74
N GLN A 103 7.62 -4.29 -4.20
CA GLN A 103 7.30 -4.80 -5.53
C GLN A 103 5.79 -4.99 -5.72
N GLU A 104 5.08 -5.59 -4.75
CA GLU A 104 3.61 -5.73 -4.82
C GLU A 104 2.90 -4.37 -4.95
N ILE A 105 3.33 -3.36 -4.20
CA ILE A 105 2.74 -2.02 -4.28
C ILE A 105 2.99 -1.40 -5.66
N ILE A 106 4.22 -1.47 -6.18
CA ILE A 106 4.56 -0.93 -7.52
C ILE A 106 3.72 -1.62 -8.61
N GLU A 107 3.64 -2.95 -8.58
CA GLU A 107 2.86 -3.73 -9.54
C GLU A 107 1.37 -3.35 -9.52
N GLU A 108 0.78 -3.19 -8.34
CA GLU A 108 -0.62 -2.78 -8.20
C GLU A 108 -0.85 -1.34 -8.66
N LEU A 109 0.07 -0.42 -8.38
CA LEU A 109 -0.05 0.97 -8.84
C LEU A 109 0.11 1.09 -10.36
N ARG A 110 0.96 0.29 -11.00
CA ARG A 110 1.14 0.25 -12.46
C ARG A 110 -0.14 -0.17 -13.18
N LYS A 111 -0.82 -1.21 -12.70
CA LYS A 111 -2.09 -1.72 -13.27
C LYS A 111 -3.20 -0.66 -13.38
N GLN A 112 -3.06 0.45 -12.67
CA GLN A 112 -4.06 1.51 -12.54
C GLN A 112 -3.70 2.76 -13.35
N VAL A 113 -2.50 2.81 -13.93
CA VAL A 113 -2.07 3.84 -14.89
C VAL A 113 -2.39 3.41 -16.33
N ASP A 114 -2.36 2.10 -16.60
CA ASP A 114 -2.61 1.53 -17.94
C ASP A 114 -4.10 1.30 -18.29
N LYS A 115 -5.03 1.84 -17.49
CA LYS A 115 -6.49 1.72 -17.69
C LYS A 115 -7.14 3.09 -17.79
#